data_AF-A0A1J6HU16-F1
#
_entry.id   AF-A0A1J6HU16-F1
#
_cell.length_a   1.000
_cell.length_b   1.000
_cell.length_c   1.000
_cell.angle_alpha   90.00
_cell.angle_beta   90.00
_cell.angle_gamma   90.00
#
_symmetry.space_group_name_H-M   'P 1'
#
loop_
_entity.id
_entity.type
_entity.pdbx_description
1 polymer ?
#
loop_
_entity_poly.entity_id
_entity_poly.type
_entity_poly.pdbx_seq_one_letter_code
_entity_poly.pdbx_strand_id
1 'polypeptide(L)'
;MPTTTTECCVIKVPRLVYLDLLHCDGTEYLNIVSPLLELLSVYDVHYLVLNCFMNCTKLRVLNLRFNKVVDNLIPDERSTLEKLLFSLAPTVEKLNLDSFFLELCAADMVPKMPPFIPNRLWHLSFFVDLDKLSPTSGALQLIKSVPI
;
A
#
# COMPACT_ATOMS: atom_id res chain seq x y z
N MET A 1 25.97 1.13 21.35
CA MET A 1 25.78 2.16 20.29
C MET A 1 24.45 2.84 20.54
N PRO A 2 24.36 4.16 20.33
CA PRO A 2 23.18 4.93 20.74
C PRO A 2 21.97 4.52 19.92
N THR A 3 20.92 4.09 20.61
CA THR A 3 19.56 3.95 20.07
C THR A 3 18.99 5.34 19.90
N THR A 4 19.17 5.95 18.72
CA THR A 4 18.36 7.08 18.32
C THR A 4 16.97 6.55 17.97
N THR A 5 16.10 6.48 18.96
CA THR A 5 14.66 6.47 18.74
C THR A 5 14.34 7.82 18.13
N THR A 6 14.43 7.93 16.79
CA THR A 6 14.01 9.13 16.09
C THR A 6 12.52 9.25 16.36
N GLU A 7 12.14 10.14 17.28
CA GLU A 7 10.74 10.50 17.50
C GLU A 7 10.20 11.00 16.18
N CYS A 8 9.51 10.11 15.47
CA CYS A 8 8.88 10.42 14.20
C CYS A 8 7.82 11.48 14.48
N CYS A 9 8.09 12.73 14.06
CA CYS A 9 7.22 13.86 14.31
C CYS A 9 5.85 13.58 13.67
N VAL A 10 4.80 13.49 14.50
CA VAL A 10 3.44 13.24 14.01
C VAL A 10 2.93 14.52 13.34
N ILE A 11 2.78 14.48 12.02
CA ILE A 11 2.25 15.58 11.23
C ILE A 11 0.73 15.47 11.21
N LYS A 12 0.07 16.31 12.02
CA LYS A 12 -1.39 16.38 12.07
C LYS A 12 -1.89 17.37 11.01
N VAL A 13 -2.50 16.85 9.95
CA VAL A 13 -3.04 17.64 8.84
C VAL A 13 -4.50 17.27 8.62
N PRO A 14 -5.41 17.64 9.55
CA PRO A 14 -6.76 17.10 9.62
C PRO A 14 -7.67 17.44 8.43
N ARG A 15 -7.23 18.38 7.57
CA ARG A 15 -7.94 18.82 6.36
C ARG A 15 -7.32 18.27 5.06
N LEU A 16 -6.26 17.48 5.15
CA LEU A 16 -5.57 16.98 3.96
C LEU A 16 -6.42 15.90 3.28
N VAL A 17 -6.91 16.19 2.07
CA VAL A 17 -7.75 15.27 1.28
C VAL A 17 -6.93 14.48 0.25
N TYR A 18 -5.88 15.10 -0.30
CA TYR A 18 -5.03 14.51 -1.32
C TYR A 18 -3.58 14.56 -0.85
N LEU A 19 -2.87 13.44 -0.94
CA LEU A 19 -1.44 13.36 -0.68
C LEU A 19 -0.76 12.65 -1.84
N ASP A 20 0.13 13.38 -2.52
CA ASP A 20 1.03 12.85 -3.53
C ASP A 20 2.47 12.92 -2.98
N LEU A 21 3.13 11.77 -2.93
CA LEU A 21 4.54 11.62 -2.59
C LEU A 21 5.27 11.10 -3.82
N LEU A 22 5.83 12.02 -4.61
CA LEU A 22 6.47 11.70 -5.90
C LEU A 22 7.97 11.98 -5.76
N HIS A 23 8.81 10.97 -6.00
CA HIS A 23 10.27 11.10 -5.95
C HIS A 23 10.78 11.71 -4.62
N CYS A 24 10.16 11.31 -3.52
CA CYS A 24 10.46 11.82 -2.19
C CYS A 24 11.41 10.88 -1.45
N ASP A 25 12.49 11.44 -0.91
CA ASP A 25 13.40 10.76 0.02
C ASP A 25 12.97 11.00 1.47
N GLY A 26 13.34 10.09 2.39
CA GLY A 26 13.02 10.24 3.81
C GLY A 26 11.55 9.97 4.17
N THR A 27 10.79 9.31 3.29
CA THR A 27 9.38 8.97 3.51
C THR A 27 9.18 7.95 4.64
N GLU A 28 10.24 7.26 5.07
CA GLU A 28 10.31 6.45 6.29
C GLU A 28 10.06 7.25 7.58
N TYR A 29 10.30 8.56 7.55
CA TYR A 29 10.09 9.46 8.67
C TYR A 29 8.75 10.20 8.60
N LEU A 30 7.89 9.89 7.62
CA LEU A 30 6.57 10.48 7.52
C LEU A 30 5.58 9.73 8.40
N ASN A 31 4.98 10.45 9.36
CA ASN A 31 3.85 9.97 10.14
C ASN A 31 2.70 10.97 10.04
N ILE A 32 1.91 10.82 8.98
CA ILE A 32 0.81 11.72 8.67
C ILE A 32 -0.48 11.19 9.27
N VAL A 33 -1.18 12.05 10.03
CA VAL A 33 -2.54 11.78 10.52
C VAL A 33 -3.51 12.70 9.81
N SER A 34 -4.24 12.14 8.83
CA SER A 34 -5.31 12.83 8.13
C SER A 34 -6.57 11.96 8.00
N PRO A 35 -7.59 12.16 8.86
CA PRO A 35 -8.85 11.41 8.78
C PRO A 35 -9.69 11.76 7.54
N LEU A 36 -9.34 12.84 6.82
CA LEU A 36 -10.03 13.27 5.60
C LEU A 36 -9.32 12.83 4.33
N LEU A 37 -8.24 12.05 4.41
CA LEU A 37 -7.50 11.61 3.25
C LEU A 37 -8.37 10.71 2.37
N GLU A 38 -8.59 11.12 1.12
CA GLU A 38 -9.34 10.39 0.11
C GLU A 38 -8.43 9.76 -0.95
N LEU A 39 -7.26 10.37 -1.20
CA LEU A 39 -6.30 9.90 -2.17
C LEU A 39 -4.89 9.89 -1.58
N LEU A 40 -4.23 8.74 -1.74
CA LEU A 40 -2.81 8.56 -1.48
C LEU A 40 -2.15 8.07 -2.78
N SER A 41 -1.21 8.85 -3.28
CA SER A 41 -0.35 8.46 -4.39
C SER A 41 1.10 8.48 -3.95
N VAL A 42 1.79 7.37 -4.15
CA VAL A 42 3.18 7.21 -3.76
C VAL A 42 3.91 6.63 -4.96
N TYR A 43 4.86 7.40 -5.48
CA TYR A 43 5.60 7.07 -6.68
C TYR A 43 7.09 7.28 -6.48
N ASP A 44 7.87 6.23 -6.76
CA ASP A 44 9.33 6.26 -6.78
C ASP A 44 9.92 6.81 -5.46
N VAL A 45 9.48 6.23 -4.35
CA VAL A 45 10.02 6.51 -3.01
C VAL A 45 10.83 5.32 -2.52
N HIS A 46 11.78 5.58 -1.61
CA HIS A 46 12.68 4.55 -1.09
C HIS A 46 12.01 3.60 -0.08
N TYR A 47 11.18 4.13 0.81
CA TYR A 47 10.52 3.36 1.86
C TYR A 47 9.29 4.11 2.38
N LEU A 48 8.19 3.43 2.70
CA LEU A 48 7.02 4.08 3.28
C LEU A 48 6.44 3.29 4.45
N VAL A 49 6.28 3.95 5.60
CA VAL A 49 5.54 3.39 6.74
C VAL A 49 4.04 3.45 6.47
N LEU A 50 3.47 2.40 5.88
CA LEU A 50 2.04 2.33 5.56
C LEU A 50 1.10 2.40 6.79
N ASN A 51 1.61 2.09 8.00
CA ASN A 51 0.82 2.11 9.24
C ASN A 51 0.15 3.47 9.53
N CYS A 52 0.74 4.58 9.09
CA CYS A 52 0.15 5.91 9.32
C CYS A 52 -1.18 6.11 8.59
N PHE A 53 -1.45 5.31 7.53
CA PHE A 53 -2.67 5.42 6.73
C PHE A 53 -3.78 4.44 7.14
N MET A 54 -3.54 3.51 8.08
CA MET A 54 -4.55 2.54 8.51
C MET A 54 -5.83 3.17 9.07
N ASN A 55 -5.74 4.40 9.60
CA ASN A 55 -6.88 5.14 10.14
C ASN A 55 -7.56 6.06 9.11
N CYS A 56 -7.11 6.08 7.85
CA CYS A 56 -7.69 6.89 6.78
C CYS A 56 -8.97 6.24 6.24
N THR A 57 -10.04 6.24 7.02
CA THR A 57 -11.32 5.58 6.68
C THR A 57 -12.04 6.20 5.48
N LYS A 58 -11.59 7.35 4.99
CA LYS A 58 -12.10 8.00 3.78
C LYS A 58 -11.29 7.70 2.53
N LEU A 59 -10.23 6.90 2.63
CA LEU A 59 -9.36 6.64 1.50
C LEU A 59 -10.10 5.82 0.44
N ARG A 60 -10.13 6.36 -0.79
CA ARG A 60 -10.84 5.82 -1.96
C ARG A 60 -9.88 5.48 -3.09
N VAL A 61 -8.77 6.22 -3.19
CA VAL A 61 -7.77 6.02 -4.22
C VAL A 61 -6.43 5.72 -3.57
N LEU A 62 -5.86 4.55 -3.90
CA LEU A 62 -4.54 4.13 -3.46
C LEU A 62 -3.68 3.81 -4.69
N ASN A 63 -2.63 4.60 -4.90
CA ASN A 63 -1.59 4.31 -5.89
C ASN A 63 -0.26 4.10 -5.16
N LEU A 64 0.31 2.90 -5.27
CA LEU A 64 1.62 2.58 -4.69
C LEU A 64 2.53 2.01 -5.79
N ARG A 65 3.63 2.71 -6.09
CA ARG A 65 4.61 2.32 -7.10
C ARG A 65 6.03 2.68 -6.67
N PHE A 66 6.88 1.69 -6.48
CA PHE A 66 8.28 1.79 -6.09
C PHE A 66 9.17 1.36 -7.26
N ASN A 67 10.16 2.19 -7.61
CA ASN A 67 11.03 1.92 -8.76
C ASN A 67 12.24 1.01 -8.42
N LYS A 68 12.32 0.48 -7.20
CA LYS A 68 13.48 -0.30 -6.75
C LYS A 68 13.12 -1.73 -6.42
N VAL A 69 13.96 -2.63 -6.93
CA VAL A 69 14.09 -4.02 -6.49
C VAL A 69 14.54 -3.94 -5.03
N VAL A 70 13.60 -4.12 -4.10
CA VAL A 70 13.93 -4.13 -2.67
C VAL A 70 14.66 -5.45 -2.41
N ASP A 71 15.99 -5.39 -2.33
CA ASP A 71 16.85 -6.57 -2.20
C ASP A 71 16.63 -7.35 -0.89
N ASN A 72 15.76 -6.90 0.03
CA ASN A 72 15.31 -7.68 1.17
C ASN A 72 13.90 -7.24 1.59
N LEU A 73 12.88 -8.04 1.26
CA LEU A 73 11.55 -7.90 1.84
C LEU A 73 11.66 -7.92 3.37
N ILE A 74 11.18 -6.87 4.05
CA ILE A 74 11.02 -6.89 5.50
C ILE A 74 9.63 -7.47 5.80
N PRO A 75 9.51 -8.60 6.54
CA PRO A 75 8.22 -9.23 6.84
C PRO A 75 7.15 -8.30 7.43
N ASP A 76 7.57 -7.25 8.15
CA ASP A 76 6.69 -6.23 8.74
C ASP A 76 5.93 -5.39 7.69
N GLU A 77 6.53 -5.15 6.52
CA GLU A 77 5.91 -4.36 5.44
C GLU A 77 4.72 -5.10 4.83
N ARG A 78 4.87 -6.42 4.66
CA ARG A 78 3.82 -7.27 4.11
C ARG A 78 2.60 -7.32 5.01
N SER A 79 2.79 -7.62 6.31
CA SER A 79 1.67 -7.66 7.27
C SER A 79 0.95 -6.30 7.33
N THR A 80 1.71 -5.21 7.22
CA THR A 80 1.16 -3.85 7.19
C THR A 80 0.34 -3.61 5.93
N LEU A 81 0.84 -4.00 4.76
CA LEU A 81 0.11 -3.88 3.49
C LEU A 81 -1.20 -4.67 3.52
N GLU A 82 -1.17 -5.93 3.98
CA GLU A 82 -2.36 -6.77 4.09
C GLU A 82 -3.43 -6.12 4.99
N LYS A 83 -3.02 -5.60 6.16
CA LYS A 83 -3.92 -4.87 7.07
C LYS A 83 -4.49 -3.61 6.43
N LEU A 84 -3.64 -2.85 5.72
CA LEU A 84 -4.09 -1.65 5.01
C LEU A 84 -5.13 -2.02 3.95
N LEU A 85 -4.84 -2.96 3.06
CA LEU A 85 -5.78 -3.41 2.03
C LEU A 85 -7.10 -3.90 2.64
N PHE A 86 -7.06 -4.69 3.71
CA PHE A 86 -8.26 -5.15 4.41
C PHE A 86 -9.07 -3.99 5.01
N SER A 87 -8.41 -3.01 5.63
CA SER A 87 -9.06 -1.82 6.18
C SER A 87 -9.73 -0.95 5.10
N LEU A 88 -9.17 -0.97 3.88
CA LEU A 88 -9.62 -0.19 2.74
C LEU A 88 -10.69 -0.88 1.90
N ALA A 89 -10.87 -2.20 2.03
CA ALA A 89 -11.87 -2.97 1.29
C ALA A 89 -13.28 -2.32 1.21
N PRO A 90 -13.86 -1.73 2.28
CA PRO A 90 -15.19 -1.13 2.19
C PRO A 90 -15.24 0.19 1.39
N THR A 91 -14.11 0.89 1.21
CA THR A 91 -14.10 2.28 0.67
C THR A 91 -13.28 2.46 -0.60
N VAL A 92 -12.32 1.57 -0.87
CA VAL A 92 -11.44 1.69 -2.03
C VAL A 92 -12.21 1.56 -3.34
N GLU A 93 -12.02 2.54 -4.20
CA GLU A 93 -12.63 2.68 -5.53
C GLU A 93 -11.61 2.48 -6.64
N LYS A 94 -10.37 2.90 -6.39
CA LYS A 94 -9.24 2.73 -7.30
C LYS A 94 -8.04 2.16 -6.56
N LEU A 95 -7.52 1.04 -7.05
CA LEU A 95 -6.30 0.42 -6.54
C LEU A 95 -5.29 0.27 -7.67
N ASN A 96 -4.08 0.78 -7.44
CA ASN A 96 -2.98 0.73 -8.38
C ASN A 96 -1.71 0.29 -7.66
N LEU A 97 -1.21 -0.89 -8.02
CA LEU A 97 -0.05 -1.51 -7.38
C LEU A 97 0.97 -1.87 -8.45
N ASP A 98 2.25 -1.77 -8.13
CA ASP A 98 3.32 -2.26 -8.98
C ASP A 98 3.75 -3.69 -8.63
N SER A 99 4.79 -4.16 -9.32
CA SER A 99 5.34 -5.50 -9.13
C SER A 99 5.82 -5.77 -7.71
N PHE A 100 6.34 -4.77 -6.98
CA PHE A 100 6.83 -4.95 -5.62
C PHE A 100 5.69 -5.29 -4.66
N PHE A 101 4.62 -4.48 -4.67
CA PHE A 101 3.47 -4.75 -3.81
C PHE A 101 2.73 -6.04 -4.20
N LEU A 102 2.75 -6.41 -5.47
CA LEU A 102 2.12 -7.65 -5.93
C LEU A 102 2.92 -8.90 -5.55
N GLU A 103 4.24 -8.81 -5.50
CA GLU A 103 5.09 -9.86 -4.92
C GLU A 103 4.78 -10.07 -3.43
N LEU A 104 4.57 -8.98 -2.67
CA LEU A 104 4.10 -9.07 -1.28
C LEU A 104 2.76 -9.82 -1.16
N CYS A 105 1.85 -9.63 -2.11
CA CYS A 105 0.57 -10.35 -2.14
C CYS A 105 0.72 -11.84 -2.50
N ALA A 106 1.79 -12.24 -3.19
CA ALA A 106 1.98 -13.61 -3.67
C ALA A 106 2.64 -14.56 -2.66
N ALA A 107 3.39 -14.03 -1.68
CA ALA A 107 4.36 -14.80 -0.90
C ALA A 107 3.82 -15.84 0.13
N ASP A 108 2.55 -15.82 0.58
CA ASP A 108 1.96 -16.95 1.38
C ASP A 108 0.61 -17.44 0.84
N MET A 109 0.56 -17.87 -0.41
CA MET A 109 -0.66 -18.51 -0.94
C MET A 109 -0.83 -19.97 -0.48
N VAL A 110 -0.95 -20.15 0.85
CA VAL A 110 -1.66 -21.22 1.56
C VAL A 110 -2.67 -20.49 2.47
N PRO A 111 -3.96 -20.85 2.48
CA PRO A 111 -5.08 -19.91 2.58
C PRO A 111 -5.15 -19.21 3.93
N LYS A 112 -4.59 -18.01 4.05
CA LYS A 112 -4.71 -17.18 5.25
C LYS A 112 -5.00 -15.72 4.99
N MET A 113 -4.83 -15.21 3.77
CA MET A 113 -5.35 -13.89 3.47
C MET A 113 -6.87 -14.04 3.31
N PRO A 114 -7.68 -13.48 4.23
CA PRO A 114 -9.12 -13.45 4.03
C PRO A 114 -9.38 -12.73 2.70
N PRO A 115 -10.41 -13.16 1.95
CA PRO A 115 -10.66 -12.61 0.63
C PRO A 115 -10.78 -11.09 0.75
N PHE A 116 -9.89 -10.37 0.07
CA PHE A 116 -10.04 -8.94 -0.15
C PHE A 116 -11.25 -8.77 -1.05
N ILE A 117 -12.41 -8.46 -0.45
CA ILE A 117 -13.68 -8.24 -1.15
C ILE A 117 -13.94 -6.74 -1.16
N PRO A 118 -13.42 -6.00 -2.15
CA PRO A 118 -13.68 -4.58 -2.21
C PRO A 118 -15.08 -4.33 -2.76
N ASN A 119 -15.96 -3.73 -1.96
CA ASN A 119 -17.36 -3.50 -2.34
C ASN A 119 -17.56 -2.34 -3.32
N ARG A 120 -16.53 -1.48 -3.49
CA ARG A 120 -16.61 -0.24 -4.29
C ARG A 120 -15.55 -0.14 -5.39
N LEU A 121 -14.67 -1.13 -5.50
CA LEU A 121 -13.57 -1.08 -6.45
C LEU A 121 -14.10 -1.21 -7.87
N TRP A 122 -13.87 -0.19 -8.68
CA TRP A 122 -14.27 -0.16 -10.10
C TRP A 122 -13.08 0.07 -11.03
N HIS A 123 -11.90 0.41 -10.48
CA HIS A 123 -10.67 0.56 -11.22
C HIS A 123 -9.52 -0.18 -10.54
N LEU A 124 -8.97 -1.16 -11.24
CA LEU A 124 -7.81 -1.92 -10.82
C LEU A 124 -6.73 -1.77 -11.90
N SER A 125 -5.54 -1.31 -11.51
CA SER A 125 -4.41 -1.10 -12.41
C SER A 125 -3.16 -1.73 -11.84
N PHE A 126 -2.35 -2.35 -12.69
CA PHE A 126 -1.12 -3.01 -12.28
C PHE A 126 0.04 -2.60 -13.17
N PHE A 127 1.21 -2.45 -12.57
CA PHE A 127 2.47 -2.33 -13.31
C PHE A 127 3.32 -3.59 -13.09
N VAL A 128 3.06 -4.61 -13.91
CA VAL A 128 3.61 -5.96 -13.76
C VAL A 128 4.48 -6.33 -14.94
N ASP A 129 5.68 -6.82 -14.63
CA ASP A 129 6.46 -7.61 -15.56
C ASP A 129 5.90 -9.05 -15.59
N LEU A 130 5.23 -9.41 -16.68
CA LEU A 130 4.56 -10.71 -16.83
C LEU A 130 5.54 -11.89 -16.93
N ASP A 131 6.83 -11.63 -17.17
CA ASP A 131 7.87 -12.65 -17.12
C ASP A 131 8.19 -13.08 -15.68
N LYS A 132 7.74 -12.29 -14.67
CA LYS A 132 7.92 -12.59 -13.25
C LYS A 132 6.69 -13.29 -12.68
N LEU A 133 6.86 -14.56 -12.32
CA LEU A 133 5.79 -15.43 -11.82
C LEU A 133 5.13 -14.90 -10.54
N SER A 134 5.91 -14.40 -9.58
CA SER A 134 5.40 -13.99 -8.26
C SER A 134 4.48 -12.74 -8.36
N PRO A 135 4.93 -11.58 -8.90
CA PRO A 135 4.05 -10.44 -9.15
C PRO A 135 2.82 -10.76 -10.01
N THR A 136 3.00 -11.57 -11.05
CA THR A 136 1.88 -12.00 -11.93
C THR A 136 0.84 -12.80 -11.16
N SER A 137 1.28 -13.74 -10.32
CA SER A 137 0.39 -14.51 -9.43
C SER A 137 -0.37 -13.58 -8.48
N GLY A 138 0.31 -12.63 -7.84
CA GLY A 138 -0.31 -11.63 -6.97
C GLY A 138 -1.40 -10.80 -7.69
N ALA A 139 -1.12 -10.35 -8.91
CA ALA A 139 -2.08 -9.61 -9.73
C ALA A 139 -3.34 -10.43 -10.04
N LEU A 140 -3.16 -11.68 -10.48
CA LEU A 140 -4.26 -12.58 -10.81
C LEU A 140 -5.14 -12.89 -9.58
N GLN A 141 -4.53 -12.97 -8.40
CA GLN A 141 -5.27 -13.24 -7.16
C GLN A 141 -6.11 -12.04 -6.72
N LEU A 142 -5.56 -10.82 -6.81
CA LEU A 142 -6.34 -9.62 -6.58
C LEU A 142 -7.51 -9.52 -7.56
N ILE A 143 -7.30 -9.82 -8.84
CA ILE A 143 -8.40 -9.85 -9.84
C ILE A 143 -9.49 -10.85 -9.43
N LYS A 144 -9.10 -12.05 -9.00
CA LYS A 144 -10.06 -13.09 -8.55
C LYS A 144 -10.80 -12.72 -7.27
N SER A 145 -10.25 -11.84 -6.44
CA SER A 145 -10.88 -11.44 -5.18
C SER A 145 -11.92 -10.32 -5.36
N VAL A 146 -11.92 -9.63 -6.50
CA VAL A 146 -12.93 -8.62 -6.82
C VAL A 146 -14.25 -9.31 -7.18
N PRO A 147 -15.35 -9.05 -6.45
CA PRO A 147 -16.66 -9.58 -6.82
C PRO A 147 -17.11 -9.01 -8.18
N ILE A 148 -17.69 -9.87 -9.02
CA ILE A 148 -18.31 -9.52 -10.31
C ILE A 148 -19.73 -9.01 -10.08
#